data_AF-A0A7V9U6U0-F1
#
_entry.id   AF-A0A7V9U6U0-F1
#
_cell.length_a   1.000
_cell.length_b   1.000
_cell.length_c   1.000
_cell.angle_alpha   90.00
_cell.angle_beta   90.00
_cell.angle_gamma   90.00
#
_symmetry.space_group_name_H-M   'P 1'
#
loop_
_entity.id
_entity.type
_entity.pdbx_description
1 polymer ?
#
loop_
_entity_poly.entity_id
_entity_poly.type
_entity_poly.pdbx_seq_one_letter_code
_entity_poly.pdbx_strand_id
1 'polypeptide(L)'
;MIIKNSSRLTSCALFALAASPAFAQQRPPIRPLGAVIARSAEPMSNVTAVRGLSSGRVLVNEPQKRRVILFDSELKTFAVVADSTPATGNAYGGRIAGLIAYRGDSSLFVDPQSLSMMVIDPAGKIGRVMSVPRSEDAGMLGGGFGGASFDGKGGLIYRAAPRFNFRGAGPASRDFVPPQQPDSAAIVRIDLATRKVDTLTYIKTPKIKMDVTRDANGGMTMMSQVNPLPIVDDWTVLPDGSLFIVRGRDYHVDLVASDGTKSSVAKIPFDWQRLTDEDKIAFIDSVKAARARLGPNAPGVQLGGPGGAGAAAGGGGGGGGGPQIIMRMEAGPPAGGGAGGERRQGAPQMQMNFVPPTELPDYKPAFFAGSVRADTDGNVWVRTIPTTATPGGPVFDVLNRKGELIERVQIPAGRAIAGFGAGGIVYLTARDNDKVFLEAAKIR
;
A
#
# COMPACT_ATOMS: atom_id res chain seq x y z
N MET A 1 -73.51 -35.87 -24.08
CA MET A 1 -72.54 -34.75 -23.94
C MET A 1 -72.55 -34.28 -22.48
N ILE A 2 -71.83 -34.98 -21.60
CA ILE A 2 -71.58 -34.57 -20.20
C ILE A 2 -70.16 -35.04 -19.84
N ILE A 3 -69.37 -34.08 -19.36
CA ILE A 3 -67.96 -34.16 -18.96
C ILE A 3 -67.82 -34.92 -17.63
N LYS A 4 -66.80 -35.79 -17.49
CA LYS A 4 -66.24 -36.15 -16.17
C LYS A 4 -64.71 -36.20 -16.22
N ASN A 5 -64.13 -35.35 -15.37
CA ASN A 5 -62.72 -35.05 -15.18
C ASN A 5 -61.89 -36.25 -14.74
N SER A 6 -60.74 -36.45 -15.39
CA SER A 6 -59.61 -37.22 -14.88
C SER A 6 -58.64 -36.29 -14.15
N SER A 7 -58.57 -36.44 -12.82
CA SER A 7 -57.61 -35.77 -11.92
C SER A 7 -56.18 -36.28 -12.15
N ARG A 8 -55.28 -35.40 -12.61
CA ARG A 8 -53.83 -35.62 -12.55
C ARG A 8 -53.28 -34.98 -11.28
N LEU A 9 -52.71 -35.80 -10.39
CA LEU A 9 -51.95 -35.34 -9.24
C LEU A 9 -50.65 -34.69 -9.73
N THR A 10 -50.47 -33.40 -9.44
CA THR A 10 -49.22 -32.67 -9.64
C THR A 10 -48.37 -32.80 -8.36
N SER A 11 -47.25 -33.51 -8.46
CA SER A 11 -46.29 -33.64 -7.37
C SER A 11 -45.41 -32.40 -7.32
N CYS A 12 -45.65 -31.49 -6.37
CA CYS A 12 -44.75 -30.37 -6.07
C CYS A 12 -43.50 -30.90 -5.34
N ALA A 13 -42.36 -30.93 -6.04
CA ALA A 13 -41.06 -31.13 -5.40
C ALA A 13 -40.64 -29.85 -4.67
N LEU A 14 -40.67 -29.89 -3.33
CA LEU A 14 -40.11 -28.83 -2.48
C LEU A 14 -38.57 -28.88 -2.63
N PHE A 15 -37.98 -27.88 -3.28
CA PHE A 15 -36.55 -27.61 -3.16
C PHE A 15 -36.28 -27.02 -1.77
N ALA A 16 -35.86 -27.87 -0.84
CA ALA A 16 -35.29 -27.40 0.42
C ALA A 16 -33.95 -26.73 0.13
N LEU A 17 -33.92 -25.39 0.16
CA LEU A 17 -32.68 -24.63 0.30
C LEU A 17 -32.04 -25.03 1.63
N ALA A 18 -31.04 -25.89 1.57
CA ALA A 18 -30.15 -26.14 2.70
C ALA A 18 -29.38 -24.84 2.97
N ALA A 19 -29.88 -24.03 3.91
CA ALA A 19 -29.09 -23.00 4.54
C ALA A 19 -28.01 -23.71 5.36
N SER A 20 -26.80 -23.82 4.82
CA SER A 20 -25.66 -24.27 5.61
C SER A 20 -25.53 -23.36 6.83
N PRO A 21 -25.56 -23.90 8.05
CA PRO A 21 -25.31 -23.08 9.23
C PRO A 21 -23.90 -22.51 9.09
N ALA A 22 -23.80 -21.17 9.12
CA ALA A 22 -22.52 -20.49 9.21
C ALA A 22 -21.93 -20.83 10.60
N PHE A 23 -21.20 -21.94 10.68
CA PHE A 23 -20.25 -22.12 11.78
C PHE A 23 -19.32 -20.91 11.72
N ALA A 24 -19.28 -20.14 12.81
CA ALA A 24 -18.28 -19.10 12.98
C ALA A 24 -16.91 -19.76 12.81
N GLN A 25 -16.29 -19.56 11.66
CA GLN A 25 -15.03 -20.20 11.32
C GLN A 25 -14.00 -19.78 12.36
N GLN A 26 -13.50 -20.72 13.16
CA GLN A 26 -12.48 -20.40 14.14
C GLN A 26 -11.21 -20.00 13.39
N ARG A 27 -10.55 -18.91 13.83
CA ARG A 27 -9.33 -18.43 13.18
C ARG A 27 -8.26 -19.54 13.22
N PRO A 28 -7.57 -19.83 12.10
CA PRO A 28 -6.47 -20.78 12.10
C PRO A 28 -5.40 -20.41 13.13
N PRO A 29 -4.67 -21.39 13.71
CA PRO A 29 -3.53 -21.09 14.56
C PRO A 29 -2.44 -20.34 13.78
N ILE A 30 -1.68 -19.50 14.49
CA ILE A 30 -0.52 -18.81 13.90
C ILE A 30 0.61 -19.82 13.73
N ARG A 31 1.15 -19.92 12.52
CA ARG A 31 2.37 -20.69 12.22
C ARG A 31 3.53 -19.77 11.84
N PRO A 32 4.79 -20.16 12.09
CA PRO A 32 5.92 -19.42 11.54
C PRO A 32 5.97 -19.54 10.01
N LEU A 33 6.61 -18.56 9.37
CA LEU A 33 7.06 -18.66 7.99
C LEU A 33 8.06 -19.82 7.83
N GLY A 34 8.11 -20.43 6.65
CA GLY A 34 9.12 -21.43 6.31
C GLY A 34 10.55 -20.88 6.28
N ALA A 35 11.51 -21.77 6.05
CA ALA A 35 12.93 -21.44 6.14
C ALA A 35 13.36 -20.39 5.11
N VAL A 36 14.32 -19.55 5.52
CA VAL A 36 15.09 -18.71 4.59
C VAL A 36 16.05 -19.62 3.83
N ILE A 37 15.99 -19.58 2.50
CA ILE A 37 16.77 -20.44 1.60
C ILE A 37 17.84 -19.67 0.82
N ALA A 38 17.74 -18.34 0.75
CA ALA A 38 18.73 -17.50 0.10
C ALA A 38 18.80 -16.13 0.78
N ARG A 39 19.97 -15.49 0.68
CA ARG A 39 20.21 -14.13 1.14
C ARG A 39 21.16 -13.42 0.19
N SER A 40 20.85 -12.17 -0.11
CA SER A 40 21.62 -11.35 -1.04
C SER A 40 23.07 -11.20 -0.60
N ALA A 41 24.01 -11.43 -1.52
CA ALA A 41 25.42 -11.16 -1.27
C ALA A 41 25.70 -9.65 -1.22
N GLU A 42 25.01 -8.88 -2.06
CA GLU A 42 25.06 -7.42 -2.08
C GLU A 42 24.09 -6.81 -1.06
N PRO A 43 24.55 -5.97 -0.13
CA PRO A 43 23.68 -5.15 0.70
C PRO A 43 23.16 -3.94 -0.09
N MET A 44 21.90 -3.59 0.16
CA MET A 44 21.24 -2.41 -0.39
C MET A 44 21.06 -1.36 0.71
N SER A 45 20.95 -0.10 0.30
CA SER A 45 20.63 1.02 1.19
C SER A 45 19.15 1.06 1.54
N ASN A 46 18.29 0.79 0.58
CA ASN A 46 16.86 0.60 0.76
C ASN A 46 16.25 -0.26 -0.35
N VAL A 47 15.04 -0.76 -0.13
CA VAL A 47 14.29 -1.56 -1.11
C VAL A 47 12.85 -1.08 -1.09
N THR A 48 12.30 -0.67 -2.24
CA THR A 48 10.88 -0.23 -2.35
C THR A 48 10.01 -1.13 -3.20
N ALA A 49 10.60 -2.01 -4.01
CA ALA A 49 9.83 -3.00 -4.74
C ALA A 49 10.71 -4.20 -5.10
N VAL A 50 10.11 -5.39 -5.04
CA VAL A 50 10.74 -6.65 -5.41
C VAL A 50 9.79 -7.41 -6.31
N ARG A 51 10.28 -7.84 -7.47
CA ARG A 51 9.55 -8.65 -8.43
C ARG A 51 10.31 -9.94 -8.71
N GLY A 52 9.78 -11.07 -8.23
CA GLY A 52 10.23 -12.38 -8.66
C GLY A 52 9.81 -12.65 -10.10
N LEU A 53 10.73 -13.18 -10.89
CA LEU A 53 10.51 -13.60 -12.27
C LEU A 53 10.24 -15.11 -12.30
N SER A 54 9.60 -15.58 -13.36
CA SER A 54 9.32 -17.02 -13.55
C SER A 54 10.59 -17.88 -13.61
N SER A 55 11.73 -17.28 -14.00
CA SER A 55 13.04 -17.95 -14.00
C SER A 55 13.67 -18.06 -12.60
N GLY A 56 13.01 -17.56 -11.55
CA GLY A 56 13.55 -17.46 -10.19
C GLY A 56 14.46 -16.24 -9.93
N ARG A 57 14.86 -15.52 -10.99
CA ARG A 57 15.59 -14.25 -10.88
C ARG A 57 14.71 -13.16 -10.25
N VAL A 58 15.34 -12.12 -9.73
CA VAL A 58 14.62 -11.11 -8.94
C VAL A 58 15.01 -9.70 -9.33
N LEU A 59 14.03 -8.91 -9.77
CA LEU A 59 14.20 -7.47 -9.95
C LEU A 59 13.93 -6.73 -8.65
N VAL A 60 14.81 -5.80 -8.31
CA VAL A 60 14.78 -5.02 -7.07
C VAL A 60 14.94 -3.55 -7.39
N ASN A 61 14.07 -2.72 -6.80
CA ASN A 61 14.15 -1.27 -6.87
C ASN A 61 14.82 -0.70 -5.60
N GLU A 62 15.98 -0.04 -5.79
CA GLU A 62 16.75 0.66 -4.75
C GLU A 62 16.78 2.17 -5.03
N PRO A 63 15.78 2.94 -4.56
CA PRO A 63 15.67 4.35 -4.89
C PRO A 63 16.74 5.24 -4.26
N GLN A 64 17.32 4.88 -3.12
CA GLN A 64 18.32 5.73 -2.46
C GLN A 64 19.65 5.76 -3.22
N LYS A 65 20.06 4.63 -3.81
CA LYS A 65 21.15 4.60 -4.81
C LYS A 65 20.66 4.86 -6.24
N ARG A 66 19.35 5.05 -6.46
CA ARG A 66 18.71 5.25 -7.76
C ARG A 66 19.12 4.18 -8.77
N ARG A 67 18.92 2.91 -8.42
CA ARG A 67 19.20 1.78 -9.30
C ARG A 67 18.12 0.71 -9.27
N VAL A 68 17.93 0.05 -10.41
CA VAL A 68 17.19 -1.21 -10.54
C VAL A 68 18.19 -2.32 -10.75
N ILE A 69 18.07 -3.39 -9.95
CA ILE A 69 19.02 -4.48 -9.91
C ILE A 69 18.28 -5.78 -10.27
N LEU A 70 18.91 -6.63 -11.08
CA LEU A 70 18.46 -7.99 -11.36
C LEU A 70 19.40 -8.98 -10.68
N PHE A 71 18.93 -9.66 -9.63
CA PHE A 71 19.63 -10.75 -8.98
C PHE A 71 19.38 -12.09 -9.70
N ASP A 72 20.35 -13.01 -9.60
CA ASP A 72 20.12 -14.43 -9.88
C ASP A 72 19.14 -15.07 -8.86
N SER A 73 18.79 -16.34 -9.07
CA SER A 73 17.85 -17.06 -8.19
C SER A 73 18.39 -17.37 -6.80
N GLU A 74 19.72 -17.31 -6.60
CA GLU A 74 20.38 -17.57 -5.32
C GLU A 74 20.70 -16.29 -4.55
N LEU A 75 20.38 -15.13 -5.16
CA LEU A 75 20.72 -13.79 -4.71
C LEU A 75 22.23 -13.54 -4.58
N LYS A 76 23.08 -14.26 -5.33
CA LYS A 76 24.55 -14.16 -5.20
C LYS A 76 25.18 -13.19 -6.17
N THR A 77 24.73 -13.21 -7.42
CA THR A 77 25.19 -12.29 -8.46
C THR A 77 24.08 -11.35 -8.87
N PHE A 78 24.45 -10.18 -9.39
CA PHE A 78 23.48 -9.22 -9.90
C PHE A 78 23.99 -8.43 -11.10
N ALA A 79 23.05 -7.94 -11.90
CA ALA A 79 23.28 -6.93 -12.94
C ALA A 79 22.52 -5.64 -12.59
N VAL A 80 23.11 -4.49 -12.93
CA VAL A 80 22.42 -3.20 -12.86
C VAL A 80 21.65 -3.01 -14.16
N VAL A 81 20.32 -2.90 -14.05
CA VAL A 81 19.39 -2.75 -15.18
C VAL A 81 19.20 -1.28 -15.56
N ALA A 82 19.10 -0.42 -14.55
CA ALA A 82 18.96 1.02 -14.68
C ALA A 82 19.69 1.69 -13.52
N ASP A 83 20.30 2.84 -13.75
CA ASP A 83 21.04 3.64 -12.75
C ASP A 83 20.84 5.13 -13.00
N SER A 84 21.49 6.00 -12.22
CA SER A 84 21.37 7.45 -12.42
C SER A 84 22.14 8.01 -13.63
N THR A 85 22.73 7.17 -14.49
CA THR A 85 23.62 7.61 -15.58
C THR A 85 22.80 8.04 -16.81
N PRO A 86 22.74 9.34 -17.16
CA PRO A 86 21.89 9.82 -18.27
C PRO A 86 22.29 9.27 -19.64
N ALA A 87 23.59 8.97 -19.83
CA ALA A 87 24.17 8.56 -21.10
C ALA A 87 23.63 7.20 -21.63
N THR A 88 22.97 6.41 -20.79
CA THR A 88 22.46 5.08 -21.16
C THR A 88 21.05 5.10 -21.76
N GLY A 89 20.36 6.24 -21.72
CA GLY A 89 18.93 6.34 -22.08
C GLY A 89 17.98 5.66 -21.07
N ASN A 90 18.52 5.09 -19.99
CA ASN A 90 17.81 4.26 -19.01
C ASN A 90 17.89 4.86 -17.60
N ALA A 91 17.97 6.19 -17.51
CA ALA A 91 18.29 6.86 -16.26
C ALA A 91 17.16 6.76 -15.23
N TYR A 92 17.52 6.33 -14.04
CA TYR A 92 16.69 6.40 -12.85
C TYR A 92 16.63 7.87 -12.38
N GLY A 93 15.42 8.45 -12.35
CA GLY A 93 15.16 9.82 -11.92
C GLY A 93 15.45 10.12 -10.44
N GLY A 94 15.29 11.38 -10.03
CA GLY A 94 15.41 11.80 -8.63
C GLY A 94 14.20 11.48 -7.74
N ARG A 95 13.12 10.91 -8.30
CA ARG A 95 11.92 10.52 -7.54
C ARG A 95 11.86 9.01 -7.34
N ILE A 96 11.13 8.58 -6.31
CA ILE A 96 10.84 7.14 -6.11
C ILE A 96 10.03 6.65 -7.31
N ALA A 97 10.56 5.63 -7.98
CA ALA A 97 9.97 5.01 -9.15
C ALA A 97 9.22 3.72 -8.78
N GLY A 98 8.29 3.31 -9.63
CA GLY A 98 7.53 2.07 -9.46
C GLY A 98 8.16 0.91 -10.20
N LEU A 99 7.97 -0.31 -9.70
CA LEU A 99 8.32 -1.55 -10.40
C LEU A 99 7.08 -2.44 -10.39
N ILE A 100 6.49 -2.66 -11.57
CA ILE A 100 5.19 -3.28 -11.75
C ILE A 100 5.33 -4.49 -12.68
N ALA A 101 4.64 -5.59 -12.39
CA ALA A 101 4.58 -6.72 -13.30
C ALA A 101 3.89 -6.35 -14.61
N TYR A 102 4.40 -6.87 -15.72
CA TYR A 102 3.89 -6.56 -17.05
C TYR A 102 3.85 -7.81 -17.93
N ARG A 103 3.25 -7.69 -19.12
CA ARG A 103 2.98 -8.78 -20.09
C ARG A 103 4.04 -9.89 -20.05
N GLY A 104 3.58 -11.12 -19.84
CA GLY A 104 4.46 -12.27 -19.65
C GLY A 104 5.30 -12.11 -18.38
N ASP A 105 6.62 -12.23 -18.52
CA ASP A 105 7.56 -12.13 -17.40
C ASP A 105 8.32 -10.78 -17.39
N SER A 106 7.89 -9.80 -18.20
CA SER A 106 8.48 -8.45 -18.26
C SER A 106 8.00 -7.53 -17.13
N SER A 107 8.72 -6.45 -16.85
CA SER A 107 8.34 -5.44 -15.85
C SER A 107 8.17 -4.06 -16.47
N LEU A 108 7.32 -3.23 -15.87
CA LEU A 108 7.33 -1.78 -16.07
C LEU A 108 8.11 -1.13 -14.92
N PHE A 109 9.16 -0.40 -15.27
CA PHE A 109 9.76 0.56 -14.37
C PHE A 109 9.20 1.95 -14.68
N VAL A 110 8.50 2.55 -13.72
CA VAL A 110 7.77 3.81 -13.91
C VAL A 110 8.48 4.93 -13.18
N ASP A 111 9.08 5.85 -13.92
CA ASP A 111 9.73 7.03 -13.36
C ASP A 111 8.79 8.25 -13.43
N PRO A 112 8.26 8.72 -12.28
CA PRO A 112 7.33 9.85 -12.26
C PRO A 112 8.02 11.19 -12.53
N GLN A 113 9.35 11.28 -12.49
CA GLN A 113 10.05 12.52 -12.82
C GLN A 113 10.14 12.74 -14.34
N SER A 114 10.54 11.70 -15.07
CA SER A 114 10.61 11.75 -16.54
C SER A 114 9.28 11.46 -17.23
N LEU A 115 8.23 11.10 -16.46
CA LEU A 115 6.92 10.66 -16.98
C LEU A 115 7.04 9.49 -17.95
N SER A 116 8.00 8.60 -17.70
CA SER A 116 8.34 7.46 -18.56
C SER A 116 8.07 6.12 -17.88
N MET A 117 7.81 5.12 -18.71
CA MET A 117 7.66 3.72 -18.32
C MET A 117 8.58 2.88 -19.20
N MET A 118 9.64 2.33 -18.59
CA MET A 118 10.59 1.44 -19.26
C MET A 118 10.12 -0.01 -19.13
N VAL A 119 10.07 -0.72 -20.26
CA VAL A 119 9.77 -2.16 -20.30
C VAL A 119 11.07 -2.92 -20.16
N ILE A 120 11.25 -3.56 -19.00
CA ILE A 120 12.38 -4.42 -18.67
C ILE A 120 11.97 -5.86 -19.00
N ASP A 121 12.70 -6.50 -19.91
CA ASP A 121 12.50 -7.91 -20.22
C ASP A 121 13.01 -8.83 -19.09
N PRO A 122 12.73 -10.15 -19.11
CA PRO A 122 13.18 -11.05 -18.06
C PRO A 122 14.70 -11.13 -17.91
N ALA A 123 15.46 -10.81 -18.97
CA ALA A 123 16.92 -10.77 -18.95
C ALA A 123 17.49 -9.47 -18.40
N GLY A 124 16.65 -8.50 -18.04
CA GLY A 124 17.07 -7.20 -17.54
C GLY A 124 17.40 -6.19 -18.65
N LYS A 125 17.04 -6.47 -19.91
CA LYS A 125 17.22 -5.50 -21.01
C LYS A 125 16.00 -4.60 -21.12
N ILE A 126 16.24 -3.33 -21.38
CA ILE A 126 15.16 -2.37 -21.63
C ILE A 126 14.86 -2.39 -23.13
N GLY A 127 13.69 -2.95 -23.49
CA GLY A 127 13.30 -3.14 -24.88
C GLY A 127 12.40 -2.04 -25.44
N ARG A 128 11.73 -1.27 -24.58
CA ARG A 128 10.79 -0.22 -24.98
C ARG A 128 10.64 0.83 -23.89
N VAL A 129 10.49 2.08 -24.30
CA VAL A 129 10.08 3.18 -23.42
C VAL A 129 8.72 3.70 -23.87
N MET A 130 7.83 3.96 -22.91
CA MET A 130 6.48 4.47 -23.14
C MET A 130 6.22 5.67 -22.23
N SER A 131 5.34 6.59 -22.62
CA SER A 131 4.92 7.67 -21.73
C SER A 131 3.91 7.16 -20.71
N VAL A 132 4.01 7.64 -19.48
CA VAL A 132 2.99 7.45 -18.44
C VAL A 132 1.62 7.90 -19.00
N PRO A 133 0.53 7.15 -18.75
CA PRO A 133 -0.77 7.44 -19.37
C PRO A 133 -1.41 8.76 -18.95
N ARG A 134 -1.19 9.18 -17.71
CA ARG A 134 -1.70 10.42 -17.14
C ARG A 134 -0.62 11.04 -16.27
N SER A 135 -0.13 12.21 -16.65
CA SER A 135 0.95 12.90 -15.94
C SER A 135 0.58 13.22 -14.50
N GLU A 136 -0.69 13.55 -14.25
CA GLU A 136 -1.24 13.85 -12.93
C GLU A 136 -1.24 12.65 -11.98
N ASP A 137 -1.24 11.43 -12.53
CA ASP A 137 -1.25 10.18 -11.78
C ASP A 137 0.15 9.53 -11.68
N ALA A 138 1.18 10.10 -12.31
CA ALA A 138 2.51 9.50 -12.37
C ALA A 138 3.07 9.17 -10.98
N GLY A 139 2.85 10.06 -10.00
CA GLY A 139 3.27 9.84 -8.61
C GLY A 139 2.59 8.64 -7.93
N MET A 140 1.38 8.27 -8.35
CA MET A 140 0.67 7.09 -7.83
C MET A 140 1.25 5.79 -8.37
N LEU A 141 1.84 5.82 -9.56
CA LEU A 141 2.51 4.69 -10.19
C LEU A 141 3.95 4.48 -9.70
N GLY A 142 4.54 5.47 -9.04
CA GLY A 142 5.90 5.44 -8.47
C GLY A 142 6.10 4.51 -7.28
N GLY A 143 5.19 3.56 -7.03
CA GLY A 143 5.26 2.60 -5.93
C GLY A 143 4.88 3.16 -4.55
N GLY A 144 5.07 4.45 -4.28
CA GLY A 144 4.85 5.05 -2.95
C GLY A 144 3.44 4.85 -2.34
N PHE A 145 2.41 4.64 -3.19
CA PHE A 145 1.02 4.41 -2.78
C PHE A 145 0.55 2.95 -2.87
N GLY A 146 1.45 2.03 -3.27
CA GLY A 146 1.18 0.60 -3.42
C GLY A 146 0.14 0.25 -4.49
N GLY A 147 -0.07 -1.05 -4.69
CA GLY A 147 -1.22 -1.60 -5.41
C GLY A 147 -1.23 -1.52 -6.94
N ALA A 148 -0.41 -0.68 -7.57
CA ALA A 148 -0.40 -0.57 -9.03
C ALA A 148 0.00 -1.90 -9.70
N SER A 149 -0.82 -2.38 -10.64
CA SER A 149 -0.64 -3.69 -11.29
C SER A 149 -1.23 -3.71 -12.70
N PHE A 150 -0.70 -4.57 -13.56
CA PHE A 150 -1.24 -4.83 -14.89
C PHE A 150 -2.24 -5.98 -14.83
N ASP A 151 -3.41 -5.81 -15.46
CA ASP A 151 -4.51 -6.79 -15.42
C ASP A 151 -4.38 -7.96 -16.42
N GLY A 152 -3.27 -8.02 -17.16
CA GLY A 152 -3.02 -9.03 -18.18
C GLY A 152 -3.74 -8.78 -19.52
N LYS A 153 -4.75 -7.91 -19.56
CA LYS A 153 -5.62 -7.63 -20.72
C LYS A 153 -5.32 -6.30 -21.42
N GLY A 154 -4.37 -5.52 -20.91
CA GLY A 154 -4.01 -4.21 -21.48
C GLY A 154 -4.23 -3.05 -20.53
N GLY A 155 -4.89 -3.30 -19.39
CA GLY A 155 -5.20 -2.32 -18.38
C GLY A 155 -4.12 -2.23 -17.29
N LEU A 156 -3.70 -1.02 -16.98
CA LEU A 156 -2.95 -0.71 -15.77
C LEU A 156 -3.93 -0.25 -14.70
N ILE A 157 -4.03 -1.00 -13.59
CA ILE A 157 -4.88 -0.71 -12.44
C ILE A 157 -4.05 0.00 -11.38
N TYR A 158 -4.53 1.13 -10.88
CA TYR A 158 -3.86 1.92 -9.85
C TYR A 158 -4.85 2.80 -9.08
N ARG A 159 -4.41 3.32 -7.93
CA ARG A 159 -5.16 4.34 -7.18
C ARG A 159 -4.95 5.70 -7.85
N ALA A 160 -6.02 6.39 -8.24
CA ALA A 160 -5.92 7.73 -8.82
C ALA A 160 -5.39 8.76 -7.80
N ALA A 161 -4.71 9.79 -8.29
CA ALA A 161 -4.18 10.85 -7.44
C ALA A 161 -5.30 11.55 -6.65
N PRO A 162 -5.06 11.93 -5.38
CA PRO A 162 -6.05 12.65 -4.59
C PRO A 162 -6.35 14.00 -5.23
N ARG A 163 -7.64 14.29 -5.42
CA ARG A 163 -8.11 15.58 -5.93
C ARG A 163 -8.40 16.51 -4.77
N PHE A 164 -7.54 17.50 -4.60
CA PHE A 164 -7.77 18.58 -3.64
C PHE A 164 -8.74 19.58 -4.24
N ASN A 165 -9.88 19.78 -3.57
CA ASN A 165 -10.83 20.82 -3.96
C ASN A 165 -10.37 22.14 -3.35
N PHE A 166 -9.60 22.92 -4.11
CA PHE A 166 -9.31 24.31 -3.77
C PHE A 166 -10.58 25.13 -4.06
N ARG A 167 -11.33 25.46 -3.00
CA ARG A 167 -12.50 26.35 -3.07
C ARG A 167 -12.22 27.57 -2.20
N GLY A 168 -12.47 28.77 -2.73
CA GLY A 168 -12.30 30.03 -2.00
C GLY A 168 -11.25 30.96 -2.60
N ALA A 169 -11.08 32.12 -1.97
CA ALA A 169 -10.07 33.11 -2.34
C ALA A 169 -8.65 32.56 -2.11
N GLY A 170 -7.67 33.04 -2.88
CA GLY A 170 -6.29 32.54 -2.84
C GLY A 170 -5.62 32.64 -1.45
N PRO A 171 -4.44 32.04 -1.26
CA PRO A 171 -3.79 31.92 0.05
C PRO A 171 -3.58 33.23 0.81
N ALA A 172 -3.42 34.34 0.08
CA ALA A 172 -3.27 35.69 0.62
C ALA A 172 -4.57 36.30 1.19
N SER A 173 -5.73 35.71 0.89
CA SER A 173 -7.02 36.18 1.39
C SER A 173 -7.24 35.77 2.85
N ARG A 174 -7.92 36.61 3.62
CA ARG A 174 -8.42 36.27 4.96
C ARG A 174 -9.49 35.16 4.91
N ASP A 175 -10.21 35.04 3.79
CA ASP A 175 -11.26 34.06 3.56
C ASP A 175 -10.75 32.75 2.92
N PHE A 176 -9.44 32.49 2.99
CA PHE A 176 -8.87 31.23 2.51
C PHE A 176 -9.42 30.05 3.33
N VAL A 177 -10.06 29.12 2.62
CA VAL A 177 -10.50 27.85 3.18
C VAL A 177 -9.51 26.77 2.76
N PRO A 178 -8.95 26.00 3.71
CA PRO A 178 -8.06 24.89 3.39
C PRO A 178 -8.69 23.91 2.40
N PRO A 179 -7.94 23.40 1.40
CA PRO A 179 -8.46 22.40 0.50
C PRO A 179 -8.82 21.14 1.30
N GLN A 180 -10.05 20.67 1.12
CA GLN A 180 -10.48 19.41 1.70
C GLN A 180 -10.08 18.26 0.78
N GLN A 181 -9.50 17.22 1.36
CA GLN A 181 -9.31 15.96 0.66
C GLN A 181 -10.51 15.04 0.93
N PRO A 182 -11.08 14.42 -0.11
CA PRO A 182 -12.06 13.36 0.07
C PRO A 182 -11.50 12.23 0.93
N ASP A 183 -12.34 11.60 1.74
CA ASP A 183 -12.01 10.42 2.54
C ASP A 183 -12.18 9.11 1.74
N SER A 184 -12.23 9.23 0.41
CA SER A 184 -12.35 8.13 -0.54
C SER A 184 -11.40 8.36 -1.72
N ALA A 185 -10.84 7.28 -2.26
CA ALA A 185 -10.02 7.32 -3.48
C ALA A 185 -10.55 6.35 -4.53
N ALA A 186 -10.49 6.77 -5.79
CA ALA A 186 -10.86 5.92 -6.93
C ALA A 186 -9.73 4.93 -7.23
N ILE A 187 -10.09 3.67 -7.43
CA ILE A 187 -9.24 2.69 -8.11
C ILE A 187 -9.66 2.69 -9.58
N VAL A 188 -8.71 3.00 -10.44
CA VAL A 188 -8.95 3.16 -11.87
C VAL A 188 -8.17 2.11 -12.65
N ARG A 189 -8.70 1.76 -13.83
CA ARG A 189 -8.01 0.99 -14.86
C ARG A 189 -7.80 1.92 -16.05
N ILE A 190 -6.58 2.07 -16.52
CA ILE A 190 -6.29 2.73 -17.79
C ILE A 190 -5.84 1.72 -18.84
N ASP A 191 -6.51 1.70 -19.97
CA ASP A 191 -6.06 0.95 -21.14
C ASP A 191 -4.85 1.66 -21.76
N LEU A 192 -3.72 0.96 -21.85
CA LEU A 192 -2.46 1.59 -22.28
C LEU A 192 -2.43 1.95 -23.77
N ALA A 193 -3.27 1.33 -24.61
CA ALA A 193 -3.30 1.59 -26.05
C ALA A 193 -4.22 2.77 -26.40
N THR A 194 -5.42 2.78 -25.84
CA THR A 194 -6.47 3.79 -26.09
C THR A 194 -6.41 4.96 -25.12
N ARG A 195 -5.66 4.83 -24.00
CA ARG A 195 -5.63 5.77 -22.87
C ARG A 195 -6.99 5.97 -22.19
N LYS A 196 -7.99 5.13 -22.48
CA LYS A 196 -9.30 5.18 -21.84
C LYS A 196 -9.18 4.81 -20.36
N VAL A 197 -9.79 5.62 -19.49
CA VAL A 197 -9.85 5.39 -18.04
C VAL A 197 -11.23 4.89 -17.66
N ASP A 198 -11.28 3.75 -16.98
CA ASP A 198 -12.48 3.26 -16.30
C ASP A 198 -12.26 3.37 -14.78
N THR A 199 -13.28 3.83 -14.04
CA THR A 199 -13.27 3.75 -12.57
C THR A 199 -13.85 2.40 -12.15
N LEU A 200 -13.06 1.55 -11.50
CA LEU A 200 -13.49 0.22 -11.08
C LEU A 200 -14.32 0.30 -9.79
N THR A 201 -13.83 1.07 -8.81
CA THR A 201 -14.43 1.18 -7.48
C THR A 201 -13.85 2.36 -6.70
N TYR A 202 -14.37 2.56 -5.50
CA TYR A 202 -13.81 3.47 -4.50
C TYR A 202 -13.39 2.71 -3.24
N ILE A 203 -12.32 3.19 -2.62
CA ILE A 203 -11.81 2.71 -1.33
C ILE A 203 -11.85 3.83 -0.30
N LYS A 204 -12.12 3.49 0.97
CA LYS A 204 -12.01 4.42 2.08
C LYS A 204 -10.54 4.75 2.35
N THR A 205 -10.20 6.03 2.45
CA THR A 205 -8.85 6.51 2.79
C THR A 205 -8.89 7.35 4.06
N PRO A 206 -7.74 7.58 4.73
CA PRO A 206 -7.71 8.44 5.91
C PRO A 206 -8.29 9.82 5.59
N LYS A 207 -9.17 10.32 6.46
CA LYS A 207 -9.63 11.70 6.40
C LYS A 207 -8.49 12.60 6.89
N ILE A 208 -8.03 13.51 6.04
CA ILE A 208 -6.99 14.47 6.41
C ILE A 208 -7.65 15.76 6.88
N LYS A 209 -7.40 16.13 8.14
CA LYS A 209 -7.74 17.45 8.69
C LYS A 209 -6.52 18.35 8.65
N MET A 210 -6.71 19.61 8.29
CA MET A 210 -5.64 20.59 8.20
C MET A 210 -5.83 21.66 9.28
N ASP A 211 -4.79 21.90 10.06
CA ASP A 211 -4.66 23.08 10.89
C ASP A 211 -3.95 24.17 10.09
N VAL A 212 -4.44 25.40 10.20
CA VAL A 212 -3.82 26.55 9.53
C VAL A 212 -3.38 27.56 10.56
N THR A 213 -2.10 27.89 10.54
CA THR A 213 -1.51 28.99 11.29
C THR A 213 -1.07 30.07 10.32
N ARG A 214 -1.32 31.33 10.70
CA ARG A 214 -0.85 32.51 9.97
C ARG A 214 0.11 33.27 10.86
N ASP A 215 1.27 33.66 10.33
CA ASP A 215 2.18 34.55 11.03
C ASP A 215 1.82 36.03 10.77
N ALA A 216 2.45 36.92 11.54
CA ALA A 216 2.23 38.36 11.46
C ALA A 216 2.65 38.97 10.10
N ASN A 217 3.49 38.28 9.34
CA ASN A 217 3.98 38.71 8.03
C ASN A 217 3.07 38.22 6.88
N GLY A 218 1.94 37.58 7.21
CA GLY A 218 1.02 37.01 6.21
C GLY A 218 1.46 35.66 5.66
N GLY A 219 2.51 35.05 6.21
CA GLY A 219 2.93 33.69 5.91
C GLY A 219 1.91 32.69 6.46
N MET A 220 1.52 31.72 5.63
CA MET A 220 0.57 30.67 6.00
C MET A 220 1.30 29.34 6.11
N THR A 221 1.10 28.65 7.24
CA THR A 221 1.53 27.27 7.42
C THR A 221 0.31 26.40 7.63
N MET A 222 0.19 25.35 6.82
CA MET A 222 -0.86 24.35 6.92
C MET A 222 -0.22 23.03 7.35
N MET A 223 -0.76 22.40 8.38
CA MET A 223 -0.27 21.13 8.89
C MET A 223 -1.42 20.14 9.03
N SER A 224 -1.25 18.92 8.53
CA SER A 224 -2.25 17.87 8.71
C SER A 224 -2.25 17.31 10.14
N GLN A 225 -3.43 17.11 10.72
CA GLN A 225 -3.59 16.34 11.95
C GLN A 225 -3.33 14.85 11.71
N VAL A 226 -2.74 14.20 12.71
CA VAL A 226 -2.48 12.75 12.71
C VAL A 226 -3.64 12.03 13.38
N ASN A 227 -4.34 11.20 12.60
CA ASN A 227 -5.13 10.10 13.17
C ASN A 227 -4.23 8.85 13.23
N PRO A 228 -3.88 8.33 14.42
CA PRO A 228 -3.00 7.18 14.55
C PRO A 228 -3.73 5.82 14.43
N LEU A 229 -5.07 5.79 14.42
CA LEU A 229 -5.92 4.61 14.20
C LEU A 229 -6.98 4.87 13.13
N PRO A 230 -6.61 5.23 11.89
CA PRO A 230 -7.60 5.48 10.85
C PRO A 230 -8.23 4.15 10.42
N ILE A 231 -9.57 4.10 10.31
CA ILE A 231 -10.27 3.02 9.60
C ILE A 231 -10.17 3.32 8.11
N VAL A 232 -9.56 2.40 7.36
CA VAL A 232 -9.30 2.53 5.92
C VAL A 232 -9.54 1.21 5.22
N ASP A 233 -9.75 1.27 3.91
CA ASP A 233 -9.68 0.09 3.07
C ASP A 233 -8.26 -0.06 2.50
N ASP A 234 -7.93 -1.27 2.11
CA ASP A 234 -6.70 -1.57 1.37
C ASP A 234 -6.97 -2.62 0.31
N TRP A 235 -6.08 -2.75 -0.68
CA TRP A 235 -6.42 -3.47 -1.91
C TRP A 235 -5.21 -4.00 -2.65
N THR A 236 -5.44 -4.98 -3.52
CA THR A 236 -4.43 -5.55 -4.42
C THR A 236 -5.08 -6.13 -5.66
N VAL A 237 -4.29 -6.39 -6.70
CA VAL A 237 -4.74 -7.05 -7.93
C VAL A 237 -4.17 -8.46 -7.95
N LEU A 238 -5.04 -9.46 -8.17
CA LEU A 238 -4.64 -10.85 -8.26
C LEU A 238 -4.02 -11.16 -9.65
N PRO A 239 -3.29 -12.28 -9.80
CA PRO A 239 -2.70 -12.68 -11.08
C PRO A 239 -3.68 -12.82 -12.24
N ASP A 240 -4.98 -13.04 -11.97
CA ASP A 240 -6.04 -13.12 -12.98
C ASP A 240 -6.64 -11.76 -13.38
N GLY A 241 -6.11 -10.67 -12.82
CA GLY A 241 -6.54 -9.30 -13.08
C GLY A 241 -7.77 -8.86 -12.28
N SER A 242 -8.29 -9.70 -11.37
CA SER A 242 -9.34 -9.28 -10.43
C SER A 242 -8.78 -8.38 -9.33
N LEU A 243 -9.60 -7.43 -8.89
CA LEU A 243 -9.30 -6.52 -7.81
C LEU A 243 -9.88 -7.07 -6.51
N PHE A 244 -9.04 -7.17 -5.49
CA PHE A 244 -9.36 -7.67 -4.16
C PHE A 244 -9.25 -6.53 -3.15
N ILE A 245 -10.34 -6.21 -2.48
CA ILE A 245 -10.45 -5.04 -1.61
C ILE A 245 -10.77 -5.53 -0.20
N VAL A 246 -9.86 -5.32 0.74
CA VAL A 246 -10.08 -5.62 2.14
C VAL A 246 -10.71 -4.39 2.79
N ARG A 247 -11.92 -4.55 3.32
CA ARG A 247 -12.69 -3.47 3.94
C ARG A 247 -12.34 -3.36 5.42
N GLY A 248 -11.83 -2.20 5.85
CA GLY A 248 -11.35 -2.04 7.22
C GLY A 248 -12.43 -1.87 8.28
N ARG A 249 -13.66 -1.53 7.86
CA ARG A 249 -14.78 -1.26 8.78
C ARG A 249 -15.20 -2.50 9.58
N ASP A 250 -15.24 -3.64 8.93
CA ASP A 250 -15.75 -4.90 9.51
C ASP A 250 -15.04 -6.14 8.95
N TYR A 251 -13.85 -5.93 8.36
CA TYR A 251 -12.91 -6.96 7.93
C TYR A 251 -13.54 -8.02 7.02
N HIS A 252 -14.11 -7.58 5.91
CA HIS A 252 -14.55 -8.45 4.81
C HIS A 252 -13.83 -8.08 3.51
N VAL A 253 -14.10 -8.85 2.47
CA VAL A 253 -13.54 -8.61 1.14
C VAL A 253 -14.64 -8.27 0.15
N ASP A 254 -14.41 -7.21 -0.63
CA ASP A 254 -15.09 -6.99 -1.88
C ASP A 254 -14.18 -7.42 -3.04
N LEU A 255 -14.75 -8.17 -3.97
CA LEU A 255 -14.10 -8.60 -5.20
C LEU A 255 -14.69 -7.81 -6.37
N VAL A 256 -13.82 -7.36 -7.26
CA VAL A 256 -14.20 -6.86 -8.59
C VAL A 256 -13.48 -7.72 -9.61
N ALA A 257 -14.23 -8.59 -10.29
CA ALA A 257 -13.71 -9.43 -11.35
C ALA A 257 -13.21 -8.58 -12.53
N SER A 258 -12.40 -9.18 -13.41
CA SER A 258 -11.80 -8.44 -14.53
C SER A 258 -12.81 -7.92 -15.56
N ASP A 259 -14.03 -8.49 -15.59
CA ASP A 259 -15.18 -8.03 -16.38
C ASP A 259 -15.98 -6.90 -15.70
N GLY A 260 -15.63 -6.54 -14.46
CA GLY A 260 -16.30 -5.52 -13.65
C GLY A 260 -17.38 -6.05 -12.71
N THR A 261 -17.69 -7.35 -12.74
CA THR A 261 -18.64 -7.99 -11.82
C THR A 261 -18.17 -7.81 -10.38
N LYS A 262 -19.09 -7.38 -9.49
CA LYS A 262 -18.78 -7.11 -8.08
C LYS A 262 -19.47 -8.13 -7.18
N SER A 263 -18.76 -8.57 -6.15
CA SER A 263 -19.30 -9.43 -5.11
C SER A 263 -18.65 -9.13 -3.77
N SER A 264 -19.38 -9.37 -2.69
CA SER A 264 -18.87 -9.24 -1.32
C SER A 264 -18.87 -10.61 -0.65
N VAL A 265 -17.81 -10.91 0.09
CA VAL A 265 -17.67 -12.17 0.83
C VAL A 265 -18.13 -11.97 2.28
N ALA A 266 -18.37 -13.08 2.99
CA ALA A 266 -18.71 -13.04 4.41
C ALA A 266 -17.59 -12.38 5.24
N LYS A 267 -17.95 -11.79 6.38
CA LYS A 267 -16.98 -11.17 7.29
C LYS A 267 -15.96 -12.19 7.76
N ILE A 268 -14.69 -11.79 7.75
CA ILE A 268 -13.60 -12.63 8.20
C ILE A 268 -13.55 -12.57 9.73
N PRO A 269 -13.47 -13.72 10.42
CA PRO A 269 -13.32 -13.78 11.87
C PRO A 269 -12.09 -12.99 12.35
N PHE A 270 -12.29 -12.07 13.30
CA PHE A 270 -11.24 -11.24 13.86
C PHE A 270 -11.50 -10.94 15.34
N ASP A 271 -10.42 -10.91 16.13
CA ASP A 271 -10.48 -10.68 17.58
C ASP A 271 -10.50 -9.18 17.86
N TRP A 272 -11.64 -8.53 17.61
CA TRP A 272 -11.80 -7.08 17.76
C TRP A 272 -11.58 -6.61 19.20
N GLN A 273 -10.65 -5.67 19.38
CA GLN A 273 -10.39 -5.02 20.66
C GLN A 273 -11.16 -3.70 20.75
N ARG A 274 -12.11 -3.62 21.69
CA ARG A 274 -12.82 -2.38 22.01
C ARG A 274 -11.85 -1.41 22.70
N LEU A 275 -11.99 -0.11 22.42
CA LEU A 275 -11.24 0.98 23.03
C LEU A 275 -12.21 1.84 23.85
N THR A 276 -11.96 1.96 25.16
CA THR A 276 -12.64 2.96 25.99
C THR A 276 -12.12 4.36 25.68
N ASP A 277 -12.74 5.40 26.24
CA ASP A 277 -12.26 6.77 26.07
C ASP A 277 -10.87 6.94 26.71
N GLU A 278 -10.62 6.28 27.84
CA GLU A 278 -9.31 6.22 28.50
C GLU A 278 -8.27 5.51 27.62
N ASP A 279 -8.64 4.40 26.97
CA ASP A 279 -7.75 3.70 26.04
C ASP A 279 -7.36 4.57 24.86
N LYS A 280 -8.32 5.34 24.31
CA LYS A 280 -8.09 6.27 23.19
C LYS A 280 -7.12 7.39 23.59
N ILE A 281 -7.28 7.96 24.78
CA ILE A 281 -6.36 8.97 25.34
C ILE A 281 -4.97 8.37 25.52
N ALA A 282 -4.89 7.24 26.24
CA ALA A 282 -3.62 6.56 26.52
C ALA A 282 -2.89 6.16 25.23
N PHE A 283 -3.62 5.74 24.19
CA PHE A 283 -3.05 5.41 22.90
C PHE A 283 -2.41 6.64 22.23
N ILE A 284 -3.11 7.77 22.15
CA ILE A 284 -2.55 9.00 21.58
C ILE A 284 -1.29 9.43 22.33
N ASP A 285 -1.32 9.41 23.67
CA ASP A 285 -0.19 9.80 24.48
C ASP A 285 0.99 8.83 24.34
N SER A 286 0.72 7.52 24.19
CA SER A 286 1.75 6.54 23.88
C SER A 286 2.45 6.82 22.54
N VAL A 287 1.69 7.23 21.50
CA VAL A 287 2.24 7.58 20.19
C VAL A 287 3.07 8.87 20.26
N LYS A 288 2.60 9.88 21.00
CA LYS A 288 3.37 11.11 21.26
C LYS A 288 4.68 10.80 21.98
N ALA A 289 4.63 10.00 23.05
CA ALA A 289 5.80 9.62 23.83
C ALA A 289 6.81 8.80 23.00
N ALA A 290 6.32 7.83 22.21
CA ALA A 290 7.17 7.04 21.32
C ALA A 290 7.91 7.92 20.31
N ARG A 291 7.24 8.93 19.74
CA ARG A 291 7.90 9.88 18.84
C ARG A 291 8.85 10.84 19.54
N ALA A 292 8.51 11.33 20.73
CA ALA A 292 9.40 12.18 21.50
C ALA A 292 10.75 11.49 21.75
N ARG A 293 10.75 10.17 21.98
CA ARG A 293 11.98 9.36 22.11
C ARG A 293 12.79 9.27 20.81
N LEU A 294 12.15 9.34 19.65
CA LEU A 294 12.81 9.31 18.34
C LEU A 294 13.41 10.67 17.93
N GLY A 295 13.03 11.76 18.61
CA GLY A 295 13.60 13.09 18.40
C GLY A 295 13.31 13.71 17.02
N PRO A 296 14.08 14.73 16.59
CA PRO A 296 13.89 15.42 15.31
C PRO A 296 14.11 14.54 14.07
N ASN A 297 14.72 13.36 14.25
CA ASN A 297 14.93 12.35 13.20
C ASN A 297 13.81 11.29 13.18
N ALA A 298 12.74 11.46 13.96
CA ALA A 298 11.58 10.59 13.88
C ALA A 298 11.09 10.56 12.42
N PRO A 299 11.04 9.39 11.76
CA PRO A 299 10.51 9.32 10.41
C PRO A 299 9.09 9.90 10.43
N GLY A 300 8.76 10.70 9.41
CA GLY A 300 7.39 11.15 9.22
C GLY A 300 6.45 9.94 9.26
N VAL A 301 5.16 10.16 9.54
CA VAL A 301 4.16 9.10 9.30
C VAL A 301 4.01 8.97 7.78
N GLN A 302 5.01 8.35 7.18
CA GLN A 302 5.10 8.15 5.75
C GLN A 302 4.13 7.02 5.43
N LEU A 303 3.46 7.18 4.30
CA LEU A 303 2.67 6.13 3.68
C LEU A 303 3.38 4.77 3.82
N GLY A 304 2.61 3.75 4.22
CA GLY A 304 3.00 2.35 4.08
C GLY A 304 3.24 2.03 2.61
N GLY A 305 4.40 2.45 2.10
CA GLY A 305 4.86 2.10 0.76
C GLY A 305 5.28 0.64 0.75
N PRO A 306 5.29 0.00 -0.43
CA PRO A 306 6.02 -1.24 -0.62
C PRO A 306 7.48 -0.94 -0.25
N GLY A 307 8.00 -1.64 0.77
CA GLY A 307 9.33 -1.39 1.33
C GLY A 307 9.44 -0.28 2.40
N GLY A 308 8.34 0.31 2.83
CA GLY A 308 8.28 1.28 3.94
C GLY A 308 8.52 0.64 5.31
N ALA A 309 9.75 0.19 5.57
CA ALA A 309 10.29 0.04 6.91
C ALA A 309 10.53 1.44 7.53
N GLY A 310 9.46 2.17 7.77
CA GLY A 310 9.44 3.36 8.63
C GLY A 310 8.93 2.94 10.01
N ALA A 311 9.84 2.83 10.97
CA ALA A 311 9.63 2.39 12.35
C ALA A 311 9.35 0.90 12.57
N ALA A 312 10.35 0.05 12.27
CA ALA A 312 10.54 -1.20 13.00
C ALA A 312 11.96 -1.23 13.60
N ALA A 313 12.25 -0.25 14.45
CA ALA A 313 13.15 -0.46 15.58
C ALA A 313 12.26 -0.85 16.77
N GLY A 314 12.67 -1.87 17.52
CA GLY A 314 11.83 -2.59 18.48
C GLY A 314 11.08 -1.72 19.50
N GLY A 315 9.95 -2.27 19.96
CA GLY A 315 9.08 -1.69 20.98
C GLY A 315 7.72 -1.33 20.39
N GLY A 316 6.66 -2.01 20.84
CA GLY A 316 5.31 -1.87 20.31
C GLY A 316 4.81 -0.43 20.25
N GLY A 317 4.16 -0.09 19.14
CA GLY A 317 3.58 1.25 18.92
C GLY A 317 3.72 1.77 17.49
N GLY A 318 3.51 0.93 16.47
CA GLY A 318 3.49 1.38 15.07
C GLY A 318 2.10 1.89 14.70
N GLY A 319 1.80 3.16 15.01
CA GLY A 319 0.57 3.81 14.56
C GLY A 319 0.63 4.04 13.04
N GLY A 320 -0.25 3.40 12.29
CA GLY A 320 -0.38 3.57 10.84
C GLY A 320 -1.13 4.84 10.47
N GLY A 321 -0.65 5.98 10.98
CA GLY A 321 -1.28 7.26 10.69
C GLY A 321 -1.21 7.61 9.21
N GLY A 322 -2.18 8.41 8.75
CA GLY A 322 -2.21 8.91 7.38
C GLY A 322 -0.99 9.78 7.03
N PRO A 323 -0.72 9.99 5.72
CA PRO A 323 0.38 10.82 5.27
C PRO A 323 0.32 12.21 5.91
N GLN A 324 1.45 12.69 6.41
CA GLN A 324 1.56 14.07 6.84
C GLN A 324 1.74 15.01 5.66
N ILE A 325 0.91 16.05 5.63
CA ILE A 325 0.97 17.12 4.65
C ILE A 325 1.32 18.40 5.39
N ILE A 326 2.46 18.98 5.04
CA ILE A 326 2.87 20.31 5.49
C ILE A 326 2.96 21.17 4.24
N MET A 327 2.19 22.25 4.20
CA MET A 327 2.26 23.26 3.14
C MET A 327 2.62 24.59 3.77
N ARG A 328 3.74 25.17 3.33
CA ARG A 328 4.13 26.53 3.71
C ARG A 328 3.98 27.43 2.49
N MET A 329 3.22 28.50 2.63
CA MET A 329 3.03 29.51 1.60
C MET A 329 3.57 30.83 2.14
N GLU A 330 4.67 31.30 1.55
CA GLU A 330 5.25 32.62 1.87
C GLU A 330 4.59 33.67 0.97
N ALA A 331 4.22 34.81 1.55
CA ALA A 331 3.71 35.95 0.81
C ALA A 331 4.89 36.75 0.23
N GLY A 332 5.28 36.47 -1.02
CA GLY A 332 6.28 37.23 -1.76
C GLY A 332 6.19 36.96 -3.26
N PRO A 333 6.62 37.90 -4.13
CA PRO A 333 6.62 37.68 -5.58
C PRO A 333 7.49 36.46 -5.93
N PRO A 334 7.20 35.74 -7.04
CA PRO A 334 7.90 34.52 -7.40
C PRO A 334 9.38 34.84 -7.62
N ALA A 335 10.24 34.46 -6.68
CA ALA A 335 11.67 34.51 -6.87
C ALA A 335 12.05 33.46 -7.92
N GLY A 336 12.63 33.95 -9.02
CA GLY A 336 13.13 33.13 -10.12
C GLY A 336 14.11 32.06 -9.64
N GLY A 337 14.12 30.94 -10.38
CA GLY A 337 14.88 29.75 -10.07
C GLY A 337 16.35 30.01 -9.77
N GLY A 338 16.81 29.44 -8.65
CA GLY A 338 18.20 29.37 -8.25
C GLY A 338 18.36 28.31 -7.18
N ALA A 339 18.81 27.12 -7.58
CA ALA A 339 19.21 26.07 -6.66
C ALA A 339 20.48 26.51 -5.92
N GLY A 340 20.35 26.78 -4.62
CA GLY A 340 21.45 27.08 -3.71
C GLY A 340 21.03 26.76 -2.29
N GLY A 341 21.33 25.54 -1.84
CA GLY A 341 20.91 25.03 -0.54
C GLY A 341 21.79 25.55 0.59
N GLU A 342 21.43 26.70 1.16
CA GLU A 342 21.86 27.05 2.51
C GLU A 342 20.95 26.34 3.52
N ARG A 343 21.55 25.47 4.34
CA ARG A 343 20.89 24.82 5.47
C ARG A 343 20.48 25.88 6.49
N ARG A 344 19.23 26.31 6.49
CA ARG A 344 18.64 27.05 7.62
C ARG A 344 18.73 26.17 8.88
N GLN A 345 19.62 26.56 9.80
CA GLN A 345 19.69 26.03 11.16
C GLN A 345 18.38 26.33 11.91
N GLY A 346 17.88 25.34 12.65
CA GLY A 346 16.82 25.51 13.65
C GLY A 346 15.40 25.70 13.10
N ALA A 347 14.86 24.70 12.39
CA ALA A 347 13.40 24.63 12.27
C ALA A 347 12.80 24.32 13.65
N PRO A 348 11.85 25.12 14.17
CA PRO A 348 11.17 24.82 15.43
C PRO A 348 10.54 23.42 15.35
N GLN A 349 10.58 22.68 16.46
CA GLN A 349 9.95 21.37 16.58
C GLN A 349 8.50 21.49 16.07
N MET A 350 8.22 20.93 14.91
CA MET A 350 6.87 20.92 14.37
C MET A 350 6.03 20.00 15.26
N GLN A 351 5.34 20.61 16.22
CA GLN A 351 4.46 19.90 17.13
C GLN A 351 3.33 19.32 16.28
N MET A 352 3.30 18.00 16.17
CA MET A 352 2.29 17.32 15.38
C MET A 352 0.98 17.33 16.14
N ASN A 353 -0.03 17.91 15.51
CA ASN A 353 -1.37 17.89 16.04
C ASN A 353 -1.98 16.52 15.77
N PHE A 354 -2.56 15.93 16.80
CA PHE A 354 -3.32 14.69 16.70
C PHE A 354 -4.80 15.03 16.67
N VAL A 355 -5.61 14.20 16.02
CA VAL A 355 -7.06 14.27 16.17
C VAL A 355 -7.45 14.03 17.65
N PRO A 356 -8.55 14.62 18.13
CA PRO A 356 -9.01 14.36 19.50
C PRO A 356 -9.38 12.88 19.70
N PRO A 357 -9.32 12.36 20.94
CA PRO A 357 -9.68 10.98 21.26
C PRO A 357 -11.07 10.58 20.76
N THR A 358 -12.03 11.50 20.76
CA THR A 358 -13.41 11.29 20.27
C THR A 358 -13.50 10.96 18.78
N GLU A 359 -12.43 11.19 18.01
CA GLU A 359 -12.34 10.83 16.59
C GLU A 359 -11.61 9.50 16.35
N LEU A 360 -11.09 8.87 17.40
CA LEU A 360 -10.59 7.51 17.31
C LEU A 360 -11.75 6.50 17.30
N PRO A 361 -11.62 5.40 16.55
CA PRO A 361 -12.66 4.39 16.48
C PRO A 361 -12.87 3.68 17.82
N ASP A 362 -14.07 3.18 18.06
CA ASP A 362 -14.41 2.41 19.28
C ASP A 362 -13.77 1.02 19.29
N TYR A 363 -13.24 0.57 18.15
CA TYR A 363 -12.51 -0.68 18.03
C TYR A 363 -11.20 -0.44 17.29
N LYS A 364 -10.14 -1.11 17.73
CA LYS A 364 -8.86 -1.11 17.02
C LYS A 364 -9.06 -1.67 15.61
N PRO A 365 -8.60 -0.97 14.54
CA PRO A 365 -8.69 -1.48 13.18
C PRO A 365 -7.97 -2.83 13.02
N ALA A 366 -8.41 -3.64 12.05
CA ALA A 366 -7.77 -4.92 11.76
C ALA A 366 -6.40 -4.75 11.05
N PHE A 367 -6.24 -3.70 10.25
CA PHE A 367 -5.02 -3.42 9.47
C PHE A 367 -4.89 -1.90 9.18
N PHE A 368 -3.74 -1.49 8.66
CA PHE A 368 -3.50 -0.13 8.15
C PHE A 368 -3.36 -0.12 6.62
N ALA A 369 -3.46 1.04 5.97
CA ALA A 369 -3.19 1.15 4.53
C ALA A 369 -1.78 0.64 4.18
N GLY A 370 -1.64 -0.11 3.08
CA GLY A 370 -0.38 -0.73 2.65
C GLY A 370 -0.08 -2.08 3.34
N SER A 371 -1.07 -2.68 4.00
CA SER A 371 -0.97 -3.99 4.67
C SER A 371 -1.37 -5.16 3.78
N VAL A 372 -1.98 -4.92 2.62
CA VAL A 372 -2.53 -5.95 1.73
C VAL A 372 -1.62 -6.20 0.53
N ARG A 373 -1.31 -7.48 0.24
CA ARG A 373 -0.52 -7.89 -0.94
C ARG A 373 -0.98 -9.23 -1.49
N ALA A 374 -1.01 -9.37 -2.81
CA ALA A 374 -1.21 -10.67 -3.45
C ALA A 374 0.11 -11.44 -3.59
N ASP A 375 0.06 -12.76 -3.39
CA ASP A 375 1.12 -13.67 -3.82
C ASP A 375 0.89 -14.15 -5.26
N THR A 376 1.84 -14.94 -5.78
CA THR A 376 1.84 -15.46 -7.15
C THR A 376 0.80 -16.57 -7.38
N ASP A 377 0.33 -17.21 -6.31
CA ASP A 377 -0.70 -18.26 -6.36
C ASP A 377 -2.13 -17.65 -6.30
N GLY A 378 -2.22 -16.35 -6.03
CA GLY A 378 -3.46 -15.58 -5.94
C GLY A 378 -4.09 -15.60 -4.55
N ASN A 379 -3.33 -15.91 -3.51
CA ASN A 379 -3.74 -15.62 -2.15
C ASN A 379 -3.39 -14.18 -1.79
N VAL A 380 -4.10 -13.61 -0.83
CA VAL A 380 -3.92 -12.25 -0.34
C VAL A 380 -3.46 -12.29 1.11
N TRP A 381 -2.32 -11.66 1.34
CA TRP A 381 -1.66 -11.53 2.62
C TRP A 381 -2.02 -10.17 3.23
N VAL A 382 -2.66 -10.19 4.39
CA VAL A 382 -3.08 -8.98 5.12
C VAL A 382 -2.29 -8.89 6.42
N ARG A 383 -1.41 -7.88 6.54
CA ARG A 383 -0.70 -7.61 7.78
C ARG A 383 -1.69 -7.11 8.83
N THR A 384 -1.95 -7.93 9.84
CA THR A 384 -2.90 -7.57 10.89
C THR A 384 -2.27 -6.74 11.99
N ILE A 385 -3.07 -5.89 12.62
CA ILE A 385 -2.72 -5.21 13.85
C ILE A 385 -2.96 -6.18 15.00
N PRO A 386 -1.94 -6.54 15.79
CA PRO A 386 -2.11 -7.45 16.91
C PRO A 386 -2.99 -6.81 17.99
N THR A 387 -3.99 -7.53 18.48
CA THR A 387 -4.83 -7.14 19.62
C THR A 387 -4.30 -7.65 20.95
N THR A 388 -3.39 -8.63 20.92
CA THR A 388 -2.63 -9.13 22.06
C THR A 388 -1.14 -9.17 21.74
N ALA A 389 -0.28 -9.14 22.76
CA ALA A 389 1.16 -9.24 22.58
C ALA A 389 1.50 -10.56 21.85
N THR A 390 2.07 -10.44 20.65
CA THR A 390 2.49 -11.59 19.83
C THR A 390 4.00 -11.51 19.61
N PRO A 391 4.81 -12.17 20.47
CA PRO A 391 6.26 -12.23 20.28
C PRO A 391 6.60 -12.92 18.96
N GLY A 392 7.73 -12.56 18.33
CA GLY A 392 8.25 -13.26 17.15
C GLY A 392 8.11 -12.52 15.82
N GLY A 393 7.35 -11.42 15.76
CA GLY A 393 7.22 -10.56 14.57
C GLY A 393 5.77 -10.40 14.08
N PRO A 394 5.55 -9.67 12.97
CA PRO A 394 4.20 -9.36 12.49
C PRO A 394 3.48 -10.60 11.94
N VAL A 395 2.16 -10.64 12.16
CA VAL A 395 1.29 -11.71 11.69
C VAL A 395 0.48 -11.27 10.49
N PHE A 396 0.43 -12.13 9.48
CA PHE A 396 -0.36 -11.97 8.28
C PHE A 396 -1.48 -12.98 8.27
N ASP A 397 -2.70 -12.51 8.07
CA ASP A 397 -3.81 -13.37 7.68
C ASP A 397 -3.68 -13.63 6.17
N VAL A 398 -3.80 -14.89 5.74
CA VAL A 398 -3.72 -15.32 4.33
C VAL A 398 -5.10 -15.74 3.86
N LEU A 399 -5.62 -15.00 2.88
CA LEU A 399 -6.95 -15.19 2.31
C LEU A 399 -6.81 -15.85 0.93
N ASN A 400 -7.60 -16.87 0.62
CA ASN A 400 -7.63 -17.42 -0.73
C ASN A 400 -8.39 -16.48 -1.70
N ARG A 401 -8.44 -16.85 -2.99
CA ARG A 401 -9.15 -16.07 -4.02
C ARG A 401 -10.64 -15.83 -3.75
N LYS A 402 -11.27 -16.67 -2.92
CA LYS A 402 -12.68 -16.52 -2.51
C LYS A 402 -12.85 -15.60 -1.29
N GLY A 403 -11.77 -15.05 -0.75
CA GLY A 403 -11.78 -14.23 0.46
C GLY A 403 -11.85 -15.02 1.76
N GLU A 404 -11.67 -16.35 1.72
CA GLU A 404 -11.70 -17.20 2.90
C GLU A 404 -10.34 -17.17 3.62
N LEU A 405 -10.35 -17.00 4.94
CA LEU A 405 -9.14 -17.09 5.76
C LEU A 405 -8.66 -18.54 5.84
N ILE A 406 -7.55 -18.83 5.18
CA ILE A 406 -6.97 -20.17 5.12
C ILE A 406 -5.81 -20.36 6.08
N GLU A 407 -5.04 -19.32 6.37
CA GLU A 407 -3.86 -19.42 7.25
C GLU A 407 -3.57 -18.12 7.99
N ARG A 408 -2.75 -18.23 9.04
CA ARG A 408 -2.11 -17.09 9.71
C ARG A 408 -0.61 -17.34 9.81
N VAL A 409 0.19 -16.49 9.18
CA VAL A 409 1.63 -16.66 9.05
C VAL A 409 2.36 -15.56 9.81
N GLN A 410 3.26 -15.95 10.70
CA GLN A 410 4.14 -15.02 11.40
C GLN A 410 5.46 -14.86 10.64
N ILE A 411 5.76 -13.62 10.27
CA ILE A 411 7.05 -13.25 9.68
C ILE A 411 8.03 -12.99 10.83
N PRO A 412 9.28 -13.49 10.75
CA PRO A 412 10.22 -13.32 11.86
C PRO A 412 10.53 -11.84 12.13
N ALA A 413 10.80 -11.51 13.39
CA ALA A 413 11.18 -10.17 13.80
C ALA A 413 12.38 -9.63 12.99
N GLY A 414 12.37 -8.31 12.74
CA GLY A 414 13.40 -7.64 11.94
C GLY A 414 13.29 -7.84 10.42
N ARG A 415 12.27 -8.58 9.96
CA ARG A 415 11.98 -8.78 8.53
C ARG A 415 10.65 -8.16 8.12
N ALA A 416 10.56 -7.80 6.85
CA ALA A 416 9.33 -7.34 6.23
C ALA A 416 9.17 -7.96 4.84
N ILE A 417 7.94 -8.30 4.45
CA ILE A 417 7.66 -8.78 3.09
C ILE A 417 8.00 -7.66 2.10
N ALA A 418 8.75 -8.02 1.06
CA ALA A 418 9.17 -7.14 -0.03
C ALA A 418 8.48 -7.48 -1.35
N GLY A 419 8.18 -8.76 -1.57
CA GLY A 419 7.47 -9.26 -2.75
C GLY A 419 7.29 -10.78 -2.69
N PHE A 420 6.74 -11.35 -3.76
CA PHE A 420 6.53 -12.79 -3.91
C PHE A 420 7.14 -13.28 -5.22
N GLY A 421 7.53 -14.57 -5.25
CA GLY A 421 8.05 -15.26 -6.43
C GLY A 421 7.27 -16.54 -6.71
N ALA A 422 7.51 -17.15 -7.86
CA ALA A 422 6.92 -18.44 -8.20
C ALA A 422 7.39 -19.56 -7.25
N GLY A 423 6.62 -20.64 -7.14
CA GLY A 423 7.01 -21.83 -6.37
C GLY A 423 7.00 -21.63 -4.85
N GLY A 424 6.04 -20.84 -4.35
CA GLY A 424 5.84 -20.61 -2.92
C GLY A 424 6.97 -19.82 -2.26
N ILE A 425 7.53 -18.83 -2.96
CA ILE A 425 8.62 -17.99 -2.46
C ILE A 425 8.07 -16.64 -1.99
N VAL A 426 8.48 -16.23 -0.79
CA VAL A 426 8.33 -14.85 -0.32
C VAL A 426 9.71 -14.21 -0.20
N TYR A 427 9.83 -12.99 -0.71
CA TYR A 427 11.03 -12.18 -0.56
C TYR A 427 10.85 -11.24 0.63
N LEU A 428 11.86 -11.20 1.49
CA LEU A 428 11.89 -10.40 2.71
C LEU A 428 13.02 -9.40 2.66
N THR A 429 12.80 -8.18 3.10
CA THR A 429 13.90 -7.29 3.51
C THR A 429 14.28 -7.62 4.94
N ALA A 430 15.56 -7.88 5.19
CA ALA A 430 16.15 -7.98 6.52
C ALA A 430 17.09 -6.79 6.74
N ARG A 431 16.88 -6.03 7.82
CA ARG A 431 17.75 -4.90 8.16
C ARG A 431 18.82 -5.34 9.16
N ASP A 432 20.05 -5.00 8.85
CA ASP A 432 21.22 -5.19 9.71
C ASP A 432 21.96 -3.86 9.76
N ASN A 433 21.83 -3.16 10.89
CA ASN A 433 22.30 -1.78 11.04
C ASN A 433 21.75 -0.85 9.94
N ASP A 434 22.63 -0.22 9.17
CA ASP A 434 22.33 0.68 8.05
C ASP A 434 22.14 -0.06 6.71
N LYS A 435 22.32 -1.39 6.69
CA LYS A 435 22.23 -2.21 5.48
C LYS A 435 20.91 -2.98 5.42
N VAL A 436 20.40 -3.14 4.22
CA VAL A 436 19.23 -3.97 3.90
C VAL A 436 19.67 -5.14 3.03
N PHE A 437 19.34 -6.35 3.44
CA PHE A 437 19.52 -7.56 2.65
C PHE A 437 18.18 -8.04 2.12
N LEU A 438 18.20 -8.64 0.93
CA LEU A 438 17.06 -9.40 0.43
C LEU A 438 17.23 -10.85 0.85
N GLU A 439 16.21 -11.44 1.46
CA GLU A 439 16.14 -12.86 1.77
C GLU A 439 15.01 -13.50 0.96
N ALA A 440 15.22 -14.72 0.45
CA ALA A 440 14.16 -15.54 -0.10
C ALA A 440 13.82 -16.63 0.92
N ALA A 441 12.54 -16.78 1.23
CA ALA A 441 12.04 -17.79 2.14
C ALA A 441 10.91 -18.60 1.49
N LYS A 442 10.74 -19.83 1.94
CA LYS A 442 9.58 -20.63 1.58
C LYS A 442 8.36 -20.19 2.38
N ILE A 443 7.20 -20.14 1.73
CA ILE A 443 5.92 -19.89 2.42
C ILE A 443 5.61 -21.05 3.40
N ARG A 444 5.98 -22.28 3.04
CA ARG A 444 5.86 -23.48 3.87
C ARG A 444 7.17 -24.27 3.87
#